data_AF-A0A946QTY8-F1
#
_entry.id   AF-A0A946QTY8-F1
#
_cell.length_a   1.000
_cell.length_b   1.000
_cell.length_c   1.000
_cell.angle_alpha   90.00
_cell.angle_beta   90.00
_cell.angle_gamma   90.00
#
_symmetry.space_group_name_H-M   'P 1'
#
loop_
_entity.id
_entity.type
_entity.pdbx_description
1 polymer ?
#
loop_
_entity_poly.entity_id
_entity_poly.type
_entity_poly.pdbx_seq_one_letter_code
_entity_poly.pdbx_strand_id
1 'polypeptide(L)'
;MKKISRRNFIKNTSKLSSGLVILGTNTHFLSSCSIKNTSEKKLKIFIPMPIQVVIDDVGWWSGKDGSKKQEPYRTGINRNHVPNDYLAIAELGRELGIRPQAAIILCEWDKKNILRQLPTSTWMSEKWDNSKWVGQWLEETAEIIRNNKNHFELTVHGIGHEYWEGGNFTRAEWTDSKGQMRPQDQVELHLDYFEKLMNQHNLGSFPNSFVPTAFRHSFGPSEGRNISLAEILEKRGITYINSPFEGMYNNERIQHELFGFDAGVMTIDRGSDEFPWDTFPGNPSMELTGPTCGMHWPNMLHPNPERNSEVVQKWVNYLKPYNEKQDMMLAPDSVAFQNQLVHQTLTKTQLKRNSIKIDFTETDKLPSGVGMGELTLKIVTDKPTQFKSEDIKIKSQTLQRGSKFLYNLILKRKAGKLKVNIIFDSAK
;
A
#
# COMPACT_ATOMS: atom_id res chain seq x y z
N MET A 1 -42.59 -23.94 -28.89
CA MET A 1 -42.46 -23.37 -27.53
C MET A 1 -41.30 -22.38 -27.51
N LYS A 2 -41.56 -21.12 -27.13
CA LYS A 2 -40.60 -19.99 -27.23
C LYS A 2 -39.49 -20.09 -26.18
N LYS A 3 -38.24 -19.89 -26.62
CA LYS A 3 -37.04 -19.77 -25.77
C LYS A 3 -37.09 -18.46 -24.97
N ILE A 4 -36.95 -18.56 -23.65
CA ILE A 4 -36.78 -17.42 -22.74
C ILE A 4 -35.28 -17.10 -22.64
N SER A 5 -34.92 -15.82 -22.77
CA SER A 5 -33.52 -15.34 -22.78
C SER A 5 -32.97 -15.13 -21.37
N ARG A 6 -31.65 -15.31 -21.23
CA ARG A 6 -30.85 -15.20 -19.99
C ARG A 6 -30.95 -13.86 -19.24
N ARG A 7 -31.59 -12.83 -19.82
CA ARG A 7 -31.82 -11.53 -19.18
C ARG A 7 -33.03 -11.46 -18.24
N ASN A 8 -33.87 -12.49 -18.19
CA ASN A 8 -35.01 -12.56 -17.25
C ASN A 8 -34.71 -13.37 -15.96
N PHE A 9 -33.52 -13.94 -15.81
CA PHE A 9 -33.14 -14.68 -14.60
C PHE A 9 -32.53 -13.78 -13.50
N ILE A 10 -32.05 -12.59 -13.85
CA ILE A 10 -31.34 -11.69 -12.92
C ILE A 10 -32.28 -10.63 -12.29
N LYS A 11 -33.56 -10.57 -12.68
CA LYS A 11 -34.51 -9.56 -12.16
C LYS A 11 -35.54 -10.06 -11.15
N ASN A 12 -35.51 -11.33 -10.73
CA ASN A 12 -36.47 -11.91 -9.79
C ASN A 12 -35.87 -12.55 -8.52
N THR A 13 -34.59 -12.34 -8.22
CA THR A 13 -33.97 -12.82 -6.96
C THR A 13 -33.90 -11.75 -5.86
N SER A 14 -34.60 -10.64 -6.02
CA SER A 14 -34.87 -9.67 -4.95
C SER A 14 -36.30 -9.82 -4.43
N LYS A 15 -36.55 -10.88 -3.66
CA LYS A 15 -37.50 -10.95 -2.53
C LYS A 15 -37.75 -12.42 -2.13
N LEU A 16 -37.61 -12.67 -0.83
CA LEU A 16 -38.16 -13.79 -0.05
C LEU A 16 -37.56 -15.19 -0.27
N SER A 17 -36.54 -15.51 0.53
CA SER A 17 -36.52 -16.78 1.29
C SER A 17 -35.63 -16.62 2.51
N SER A 18 -36.28 -16.44 3.65
CA SER A 18 -35.81 -16.76 4.98
C SER A 18 -35.44 -18.25 5.07
N GLY A 19 -34.32 -18.56 5.72
CA GLY A 19 -34.02 -19.91 6.20
C GLY A 19 -32.73 -20.53 5.64
N LEU A 20 -31.72 -20.58 6.52
CA LEU A 20 -30.54 -21.48 6.47
C LEU A 20 -29.74 -21.54 5.17
N VAL A 21 -28.58 -20.87 5.14
CA VAL A 21 -27.34 -21.44 4.58
C VAL A 21 -26.13 -20.99 5.42
N ILE A 22 -25.61 -21.96 6.16
CA ILE A 22 -24.20 -22.32 6.37
C ILE A 22 -23.23 -21.14 6.61
N LEU A 23 -22.89 -20.98 7.90
CA LEU A 23 -21.74 -20.25 8.41
C LEU A 23 -20.45 -20.70 7.70
N GLY A 24 -19.99 -19.90 6.75
CA GLY A 24 -18.63 -19.93 6.23
C GLY A 24 -17.67 -19.41 7.30
N THR A 25 -16.70 -20.23 7.63
CA THR A 25 -15.72 -20.05 8.72
C THR A 25 -14.79 -18.87 8.47
N ASN A 26 -15.09 -17.72 9.09
CA ASN A 26 -14.08 -16.73 9.46
C ASN A 26 -13.26 -17.28 10.63
N THR A 27 -12.30 -18.16 10.33
CA THR A 27 -11.21 -18.46 11.24
C THR A 27 -10.03 -17.57 10.90
N HIS A 28 -10.05 -16.35 11.43
CA HIS A 28 -8.78 -15.66 11.69
C HIS A 28 -7.94 -16.61 12.54
N PHE A 29 -6.79 -17.02 12.04
CA PHE A 29 -5.75 -17.65 12.85
C PHE A 29 -5.15 -16.56 13.76
N LEU A 30 -5.93 -16.13 14.75
CA LEU A 30 -5.38 -15.52 15.96
C LEU A 30 -4.61 -16.63 16.66
N SER A 31 -3.31 -16.69 16.42
CA SER A 31 -2.36 -17.43 17.26
C SER A 31 -2.30 -16.78 18.64
N SER A 32 -3.40 -16.87 19.40
CA SER A 32 -3.41 -16.57 20.83
C SER A 32 -3.46 -17.91 21.57
N CYS A 33 -2.28 -18.44 21.90
CA CYS A 33 -2.20 -19.56 22.82
C CYS A 33 -2.55 -19.07 24.23
N SER A 34 -3.81 -19.16 24.62
CA SER A 34 -4.25 -19.00 26.01
C SER A 34 -4.20 -20.35 26.72
N ILE A 35 -3.10 -20.66 27.37
CA ILE A 35 -3.00 -21.81 28.28
C ILE A 35 -3.65 -21.41 29.63
N LYS A 36 -4.68 -22.15 30.04
CA LYS A 36 -5.21 -22.12 31.41
C LYS A 36 -4.47 -23.17 32.24
N ASN A 37 -3.56 -22.74 33.13
CA ASN A 37 -3.56 -23.10 34.55
C ASN A 37 -2.26 -22.71 35.27
N THR A 38 -2.44 -22.30 36.53
CA THR A 38 -1.48 -21.77 37.53
C THR A 38 -1.12 -20.30 37.36
N SER A 39 -0.71 -19.65 38.45
CA SER A 39 -0.55 -18.20 38.66
C SER A 39 0.59 -17.56 37.85
N GLU A 40 0.79 -18.04 36.63
CA GLU A 40 1.80 -17.62 35.69
C GLU A 40 1.50 -16.22 35.17
N LYS A 41 2.55 -15.39 35.13
CA LYS A 41 2.53 -14.03 34.60
C LYS A 41 1.78 -14.01 33.27
N LYS A 42 0.69 -13.24 33.16
CA LYS A 42 -0.04 -13.07 31.88
C LYS A 42 0.82 -12.23 30.93
N LEU A 43 1.78 -12.88 30.27
CA LEU A 43 2.56 -12.31 29.19
C LEU A 43 1.87 -12.68 27.87
N LYS A 44 1.58 -11.68 27.02
CA LYS A 44 1.07 -11.89 25.66
C LYS A 44 2.07 -11.34 24.65
N ILE A 45 2.21 -12.02 23.52
CA ILE A 45 3.19 -11.71 22.48
C ILE A 45 2.42 -11.49 21.17
N PHE A 46 2.81 -10.46 20.45
CA PHE A 46 2.25 -10.11 19.15
C PHE A 46 3.38 -9.77 18.19
N ILE A 47 3.32 -10.32 16.98
CA ILE A 47 3.98 -9.72 15.84
C ILE A 47 2.91 -8.80 15.22
N PRO A 48 3.00 -7.47 15.42
CA PRO A 48 1.93 -6.58 14.98
C PRO A 48 1.82 -6.56 13.46
N MET A 49 0.58 -6.44 12.98
CA MET A 49 0.27 -6.11 11.59
C MET A 49 0.83 -4.73 11.27
N PRO A 50 1.72 -4.60 10.28
CA PRO A 50 2.16 -3.29 9.85
C PRO A 50 1.07 -2.65 8.97
N ILE A 51 0.90 -1.35 9.10
CA ILE A 51 0.00 -0.53 8.29
C ILE A 51 0.84 0.40 7.43
N GLN A 52 0.75 0.24 6.11
CA GLN A 52 1.29 1.19 5.14
C GLN A 52 0.19 2.18 4.74
N VAL A 53 0.53 3.47 4.70
CA VAL A 53 -0.35 4.50 4.12
C VAL A 53 -0.03 4.62 2.63
N VAL A 54 -1.06 4.52 1.79
CA VAL A 54 -0.96 4.59 0.32
C VAL A 54 -1.99 5.59 -0.19
N ILE A 55 -1.52 6.60 -0.93
CA ILE A 55 -2.30 7.71 -1.45
C ILE A 55 -2.27 7.63 -2.97
N ASP A 56 -3.39 7.27 -3.57
CA ASP A 56 -3.54 7.10 -5.02
C ASP A 56 -3.88 8.41 -5.71
N ASP A 57 -3.73 8.45 -7.03
CA ASP A 57 -4.04 9.59 -7.90
C ASP A 57 -3.31 10.90 -7.55
N VAL A 58 -2.15 10.83 -6.91
CA VAL A 58 -1.29 12.00 -6.70
C VAL A 58 -0.73 12.45 -8.05
N GLY A 59 -0.49 13.75 -8.25
CA GLY A 59 0.21 14.23 -9.45
C GLY A 59 -0.68 14.98 -10.46
N TRP A 60 -2.00 14.89 -10.35
CA TRP A 60 -2.89 15.72 -11.15
C TRP A 60 -2.73 17.21 -10.84
N TRP A 61 -2.78 18.08 -11.85
CA TRP A 61 -2.86 19.53 -11.68
C TRP A 61 -4.31 20.02 -11.79
N SER A 62 -5.09 19.44 -12.70
CA SER A 62 -6.52 19.69 -12.71
C SER A 62 -7.24 18.82 -11.68
N GLY A 63 -8.09 19.42 -10.86
CA GLY A 63 -9.03 18.63 -10.06
C GLY A 63 -10.24 18.15 -10.85
N LYS A 64 -10.48 18.69 -12.05
CA LYS A 64 -11.70 18.42 -12.81
C LYS A 64 -11.67 17.02 -13.43
N ASP A 65 -12.61 16.17 -13.03
CA ASP A 65 -12.88 14.91 -13.74
C ASP A 65 -13.30 15.18 -15.20
N GLY A 66 -12.56 14.58 -16.12
CA GLY A 66 -12.79 14.70 -17.55
C GLY A 66 -13.25 13.39 -18.22
N SER A 67 -13.49 12.33 -17.44
CA SER A 67 -13.86 10.99 -17.92
C SER A 67 -15.03 10.99 -18.91
N LYS A 68 -16.06 11.81 -18.68
CA LYS A 68 -17.23 11.97 -19.58
C LYS A 68 -16.88 12.49 -20.98
N LYS A 69 -15.68 13.02 -21.17
CA LYS A 69 -15.18 13.59 -22.43
C LYS A 69 -14.00 12.81 -23.01
N GLN A 70 -13.78 11.56 -22.56
CA GLN A 70 -12.60 10.76 -22.94
C GLN A 70 -11.25 11.32 -22.44
N GLU A 71 -11.27 12.23 -21.47
CA GLU A 71 -10.08 12.65 -20.72
C GLU A 71 -9.92 11.74 -19.48
N PRO A 72 -8.82 11.81 -18.70
CA PRO A 72 -8.64 10.93 -17.54
C PRO A 72 -9.68 11.15 -16.44
N TYR A 73 -9.86 10.11 -15.64
CA TYR A 73 -10.40 10.23 -14.29
C TYR A 73 -9.36 10.96 -13.44
N ARG A 74 -9.66 12.22 -13.13
CA ARG A 74 -8.89 13.02 -12.16
C ARG A 74 -9.62 13.05 -10.84
N THR A 75 -9.07 13.72 -9.83
CA THR A 75 -9.55 13.73 -8.43
C THR A 75 -11.00 14.21 -8.21
N GLY A 76 -11.64 14.87 -9.17
CA GLY A 76 -13.03 15.30 -9.09
C GLY A 76 -13.27 16.57 -8.26
N ILE A 77 -12.22 17.18 -7.70
CA ILE A 77 -12.36 18.37 -6.85
C ILE A 77 -12.67 19.64 -7.65
N ASN A 78 -13.33 20.61 -7.00
CA ASN A 78 -13.79 21.85 -7.61
C ASN A 78 -12.71 22.95 -7.72
N ARG A 79 -11.43 22.58 -7.72
CA ARG A 79 -10.28 23.48 -7.90
C ARG A 79 -9.13 22.76 -8.57
N ASN A 80 -8.11 23.49 -8.99
CA ASN A 80 -6.83 22.88 -9.37
C ASN A 80 -6.03 22.50 -8.12
N HIS A 81 -5.13 21.55 -8.29
CA HIS A 81 -4.15 21.22 -7.28
C HIS A 81 -3.05 22.28 -7.22
N VAL A 82 -2.47 22.44 -6.04
CA VAL A 82 -1.44 23.43 -5.75
C VAL A 82 -0.32 22.80 -4.91
N PRO A 83 0.86 23.43 -4.81
CA PRO A 83 1.98 22.90 -4.00
C PRO A 83 1.59 22.48 -2.57
N ASN A 84 0.69 23.21 -1.92
CA ASN A 84 0.20 22.89 -0.56
C ASN A 84 -0.48 21.51 -0.47
N ASP A 85 -1.00 20.96 -1.56
CA ASP A 85 -1.61 19.62 -1.57
C ASP A 85 -0.57 18.51 -1.46
N TYR A 86 0.68 18.75 -1.90
CA TYR A 86 1.80 17.83 -1.74
C TYR A 86 2.47 17.99 -0.38
N LEU A 87 2.51 19.22 0.15
CA LEU A 87 2.96 19.47 1.53
C LEU A 87 2.10 18.70 2.55
N ALA A 88 0.80 18.57 2.31
CA ALA A 88 -0.11 17.81 3.17
C ALA A 88 0.33 16.34 3.35
N ILE A 89 0.87 15.71 2.28
CA ILE A 89 1.40 14.34 2.35
C ILE A 89 2.64 14.28 3.24
N ALA A 90 3.57 15.22 3.04
CA ALA A 90 4.79 15.30 3.83
C ALA A 90 4.51 15.62 5.31
N GLU A 91 3.52 16.47 5.58
CA GLU A 91 3.05 16.80 6.93
C GLU A 91 2.48 15.56 7.64
N LEU A 92 1.61 14.81 6.96
CA LEU A 92 1.10 13.54 7.48
C LEU A 92 2.23 12.57 7.82
N GLY A 93 3.19 12.39 6.89
CA GLY A 93 4.34 11.52 7.11
C GLY A 93 5.20 11.96 8.31
N ARG A 94 5.41 13.26 8.49
CA ARG A 94 6.19 13.81 9.60
C ARG A 94 5.50 13.62 10.95
N GLU A 95 4.22 13.94 11.05
CA GLU A 95 3.43 13.83 12.28
C GLU A 95 3.30 12.39 12.77
N LEU A 96 3.28 11.42 11.84
CA LEU A 96 3.17 9.99 12.16
C LEU A 96 4.52 9.27 12.22
N GLY A 97 5.62 9.91 11.79
CA GLY A 97 6.93 9.27 11.69
C GLY A 97 6.98 8.17 10.64
N ILE A 98 6.25 8.34 9.53
CA ILE A 98 6.16 7.38 8.43
C ILE A 98 6.53 8.04 7.10
N ARG A 99 6.67 7.20 6.08
CA ARG A 99 6.83 7.59 4.68
C ARG A 99 5.65 7.06 3.85
N PRO A 100 4.56 7.83 3.72
CA PRO A 100 3.42 7.44 2.92
C PRO A 100 3.81 7.26 1.45
N GLN A 101 3.20 6.30 0.78
CA GLN A 101 3.31 6.13 -0.66
C GLN A 101 2.40 7.15 -1.35
N ALA A 102 2.96 7.90 -2.28
CA ALA A 102 2.26 8.80 -3.18
C ALA A 102 2.30 8.18 -4.58
N ALA A 103 1.25 7.43 -4.91
CA ALA A 103 1.06 6.82 -6.21
C ALA A 103 0.81 7.91 -7.25
N ILE A 104 1.86 8.26 -8.01
CA ILE A 104 1.92 9.48 -8.80
C ILE A 104 1.61 9.26 -10.29
N ILE A 105 0.87 10.21 -10.84
CA ILE A 105 0.51 10.34 -12.25
C ILE A 105 1.22 11.56 -12.84
N LEU A 106 1.92 11.38 -13.96
CA LEU A 106 2.89 12.38 -14.43
C LEU A 106 2.53 13.12 -15.73
N CYS A 107 1.42 12.84 -16.41
CA CYS A 107 1.19 13.48 -17.72
C CYS A 107 1.10 15.01 -17.61
N GLU A 108 0.42 15.53 -16.58
CA GLU A 108 0.29 16.97 -16.38
C GLU A 108 1.60 17.62 -15.86
N TRP A 109 2.65 16.84 -15.60
CA TRP A 109 3.99 17.31 -15.28
C TRP A 109 4.88 17.49 -16.52
N ASP A 110 4.42 17.13 -17.71
CA ASP A 110 5.24 17.22 -18.92
C ASP A 110 5.55 18.68 -19.31
N LYS A 111 6.73 19.19 -18.94
CA LYS A 111 7.19 20.56 -19.27
C LYS A 111 7.51 20.71 -20.75
N LYS A 112 7.86 19.62 -21.43
CA LYS A 112 8.44 19.62 -22.79
C LYS A 112 7.49 19.05 -23.83
N ASN A 113 6.26 18.70 -23.45
CA ASN A 113 5.27 18.06 -24.32
C ASN A 113 5.84 16.81 -25.03
N ILE A 114 6.68 16.03 -24.35
CA ILE A 114 7.25 14.80 -24.90
C ILE A 114 6.19 13.72 -25.11
N LEU A 115 5.07 13.76 -24.38
CA LEU A 115 4.02 12.75 -24.47
C LEU A 115 3.26 12.76 -25.81
N ARG A 116 3.46 13.78 -26.66
CA ARG A 116 3.02 13.72 -28.07
C ARG A 116 3.63 12.54 -28.84
N GLN A 117 4.77 12.04 -28.37
CA GLN A 117 5.48 10.89 -28.93
C GLN A 117 5.05 9.55 -28.29
N LEU A 118 4.09 9.59 -27.36
CA LEU A 118 3.44 8.42 -26.77
C LEU A 118 1.91 8.58 -26.84
N PRO A 119 1.31 8.42 -28.03
CA PRO A 119 -0.12 8.67 -28.29
C PRO A 119 -1.09 7.93 -27.37
N THR A 120 -0.66 6.81 -26.79
CA THR A 120 -1.44 5.94 -25.92
C THR A 120 -1.53 6.41 -24.47
N SER A 121 -0.77 7.44 -24.10
CA SER A 121 -0.67 7.94 -22.72
C SER A 121 -1.59 9.11 -22.38
N THR A 122 -2.18 9.79 -23.38
CA THR A 122 -3.04 10.95 -23.13
C THR A 122 -4.18 11.04 -24.13
N TRP A 123 -5.27 11.69 -23.73
CA TRP A 123 -6.45 11.92 -24.58
C TRP A 123 -6.21 12.84 -25.77
N MET A 124 -5.14 13.64 -25.74
CA MET A 124 -4.76 14.50 -26.87
C MET A 124 -3.87 13.78 -27.87
N SER A 125 -3.35 12.59 -27.54
CA SER A 125 -2.52 11.79 -28.43
C SER A 125 -1.32 12.62 -28.96
N GLU A 126 -1.03 12.56 -30.26
CA GLU A 126 0.04 13.33 -30.92
C GLU A 126 -0.12 14.85 -30.84
N LYS A 127 -1.31 15.34 -30.45
CA LYS A 127 -1.62 16.76 -30.26
C LYS A 127 -1.43 17.21 -28.82
N TRP A 128 -0.79 16.39 -27.98
CA TRP A 128 -0.53 16.72 -26.58
C TRP A 128 0.13 18.09 -26.41
N ASP A 129 -0.57 18.95 -25.66
CA ASP A 129 -0.07 20.23 -25.19
C ASP A 129 -0.44 20.46 -23.71
N ASN A 130 0.58 20.41 -22.87
CA ASN A 130 0.54 20.64 -21.45
C ASN A 130 0.87 22.09 -21.07
N SER A 131 1.07 23.01 -22.03
CA SER A 131 1.52 24.39 -21.78
C SER A 131 0.74 25.10 -20.68
N LYS A 132 -0.57 24.85 -20.57
CA LYS A 132 -1.45 25.40 -19.52
C LYS A 132 -1.06 25.01 -18.09
N TRP A 133 -0.36 23.90 -17.89
CA TRP A 133 0.09 23.39 -16.59
C TRP A 133 1.57 23.65 -16.33
N VAL A 134 2.28 24.28 -17.26
CA VAL A 134 3.70 24.64 -17.10
C VAL A 134 3.81 25.99 -16.40
N GLY A 135 4.25 25.97 -15.15
CA GLY A 135 4.51 27.17 -14.36
C GLY A 135 5.42 26.91 -13.17
N GLN A 136 5.65 27.95 -12.36
CA GLN A 136 6.57 27.91 -11.21
C GLN A 136 6.16 26.85 -10.16
N TRP A 137 4.85 26.62 -10.01
CA TRP A 137 4.30 25.62 -9.08
C TRP A 137 4.83 24.20 -9.32
N LEU A 138 5.21 23.84 -10.55
CA LEU A 138 5.83 22.54 -10.84
C LEU A 138 7.17 22.38 -10.13
N GLU A 139 8.00 23.43 -10.15
CA GLU A 139 9.31 23.39 -9.51
C GLU A 139 9.19 23.49 -7.99
N GLU A 140 8.30 24.35 -7.49
CA GLU A 140 8.00 24.43 -6.05
C GLU A 140 7.56 23.06 -5.50
N THR A 141 6.73 22.35 -6.25
CA THR A 141 6.26 21.02 -5.86
C THR A 141 7.34 19.96 -5.96
N ALA A 142 8.15 20.00 -7.02
CA ALA A 142 9.31 19.12 -7.13
C ALA A 142 10.28 19.34 -5.96
N GLU A 143 10.49 20.59 -5.52
CA GLU A 143 11.27 20.91 -4.34
C GLU A 143 10.65 20.34 -3.06
N ILE A 144 9.33 20.46 -2.87
CA ILE A 144 8.62 19.84 -1.73
C ILE A 144 8.90 18.34 -1.68
N ILE A 145 8.76 17.63 -2.81
CA ILE A 145 9.01 16.19 -2.88
C ILE A 145 10.47 15.88 -2.54
N ARG A 146 11.43 16.59 -3.15
CA ARG A 146 12.88 16.35 -2.93
C ARG A 146 13.31 16.64 -1.50
N ASN A 147 12.73 17.65 -0.85
CA ASN A 147 13.08 18.06 0.52
C ASN A 147 12.40 17.18 1.58
N ASN A 148 11.45 16.32 1.21
CA ASN A 148 10.69 15.48 2.16
C ASN A 148 10.81 13.98 1.87
N LYS A 149 11.92 13.50 1.28
CA LYS A 149 12.14 12.08 0.94
C LYS A 149 11.99 11.07 2.09
N ASN A 150 12.09 11.51 3.34
CA ASN A 150 11.86 10.66 4.52
C ASN A 150 10.37 10.53 4.89
N HIS A 151 9.51 11.38 4.33
CA HIS A 151 8.09 11.50 4.66
C HIS A 151 7.20 11.54 3.40
N PHE A 152 7.78 11.23 2.24
CA PHE A 152 7.11 11.18 0.95
C PHE A 152 7.82 10.11 0.12
N GLU A 153 7.13 9.01 -0.19
CA GLU A 153 7.63 8.00 -1.11
C GLU A 153 6.94 8.17 -2.47
N LEU A 154 7.72 8.48 -3.51
CA LEU A 154 7.20 8.38 -4.87
C LEU A 154 6.93 6.91 -5.18
N THR A 155 5.77 6.65 -5.77
CA THR A 155 5.32 5.32 -6.16
C THR A 155 4.77 5.42 -7.58
N VAL A 156 5.17 4.50 -8.47
CA VAL A 156 4.66 4.51 -9.85
C VAL A 156 3.16 4.21 -9.82
N HIS A 157 2.37 5.12 -10.39
CA HIS A 157 0.96 4.87 -10.64
C HIS A 157 0.64 4.91 -12.13
N GLY A 158 0.96 5.99 -12.84
CA GLY A 158 0.67 6.10 -14.27
C GLY A 158 1.36 7.28 -14.95
N ILE A 159 1.34 7.33 -16.27
CA ILE A 159 1.51 8.59 -17.00
C ILE A 159 0.17 9.31 -17.04
N GLY A 160 -0.86 8.67 -17.58
CA GLY A 160 -2.18 9.26 -17.79
C GLY A 160 -3.32 8.54 -17.08
N HIS A 161 -3.02 7.48 -16.33
CA HIS A 161 -3.97 6.61 -15.61
C HIS A 161 -4.75 5.64 -16.51
N GLU A 162 -5.21 6.10 -17.68
CA GLU A 162 -5.91 5.28 -18.67
C GLU A 162 -5.01 4.92 -19.88
N TYR A 163 -5.52 4.10 -20.79
CA TYR A 163 -4.86 3.77 -22.05
C TYR A 163 -5.70 4.27 -23.23
N TRP A 164 -5.11 5.08 -24.13
CA TRP A 164 -5.84 5.69 -25.25
C TRP A 164 -5.51 5.06 -26.60
N GLU A 165 -6.55 4.79 -27.39
CA GLU A 165 -6.42 4.42 -28.79
C GLU A 165 -7.51 5.11 -29.61
N GLY A 166 -7.14 5.76 -30.71
CA GLY A 166 -8.10 6.46 -31.58
C GLY A 166 -8.92 7.53 -30.85
N GLY A 167 -8.35 8.18 -29.84
CA GLY A 167 -9.01 9.22 -29.04
C GLY A 167 -10.01 8.72 -27.99
N ASN A 168 -10.17 7.41 -27.82
CA ASN A 168 -10.99 6.82 -26.79
C ASN A 168 -10.11 6.11 -25.77
N PHE A 169 -10.44 6.22 -24.48
CA PHE A 169 -9.71 5.46 -23.47
C PHE A 169 -10.36 4.11 -23.21
N THR A 170 -9.53 3.17 -22.77
CA THR A 170 -9.95 1.94 -22.09
C THR A 170 -9.25 1.85 -20.75
N ARG A 171 -9.98 1.41 -19.72
CA ARG A 171 -9.43 1.28 -18.38
C ARG A 171 -8.68 -0.05 -18.22
N ALA A 172 -7.43 -0.09 -17.76
CA ALA A 172 -6.54 1.00 -17.31
C ALA A 172 -5.20 1.03 -18.08
N GLU A 173 -4.27 1.91 -17.70
CA GLU A 173 -2.98 2.14 -18.39
C GLU A 173 -2.13 0.87 -18.55
N TRP A 174 -2.07 0.00 -17.54
CA TRP A 174 -1.14 -1.15 -17.54
C TRP A 174 -1.79 -2.48 -17.91
N THR A 175 -3.00 -2.67 -17.38
CA THR A 175 -3.81 -3.88 -17.57
C THR A 175 -5.23 -3.44 -17.85
N ASP A 176 -5.87 -4.06 -18.83
CA ASP A 176 -7.25 -3.74 -19.18
C ASP A 176 -8.25 -4.31 -18.16
N SER A 177 -9.53 -3.98 -18.36
CA SER A 177 -10.63 -4.48 -17.53
C SER A 177 -10.79 -6.01 -17.48
N LYS A 178 -10.15 -6.75 -18.39
CA LYS A 178 -10.18 -8.22 -18.50
C LYS A 178 -8.93 -8.89 -17.93
N GLY A 179 -8.02 -8.13 -17.32
CA GLY A 179 -6.77 -8.69 -16.81
C GLY A 179 -5.73 -8.91 -17.90
N GLN A 180 -5.93 -8.35 -19.09
CA GLN A 180 -4.94 -8.43 -20.15
C GLN A 180 -3.94 -7.30 -19.98
N MET A 181 -2.67 -7.64 -19.75
CA MET A 181 -1.58 -6.65 -19.80
C MET A 181 -1.58 -5.99 -21.19
N ARG A 182 -1.40 -4.66 -21.23
CA ARG A 182 -1.17 -3.92 -22.48
C ARG A 182 0.00 -4.51 -23.28
N PRO A 183 0.11 -4.25 -24.59
CA PRO A 183 1.27 -4.68 -25.38
C PRO A 183 2.57 -4.39 -24.63
N GLN A 184 3.46 -5.38 -24.55
CA GLN A 184 4.67 -5.32 -23.73
C GLN A 184 5.53 -4.11 -24.11
N ASP A 185 5.71 -3.89 -25.42
CA ASP A 185 6.41 -2.74 -25.98
C ASP A 185 5.80 -1.41 -25.52
N GLN A 186 4.47 -1.35 -25.41
CA GLN A 186 3.77 -0.16 -24.90
C GLN A 186 3.97 -0.01 -23.38
N VAL A 187 3.92 -1.09 -22.60
CA VAL A 187 4.20 -1.01 -21.16
C VAL A 187 5.62 -0.50 -20.91
N GLU A 188 6.62 -1.07 -21.59
CA GLU A 188 8.01 -0.65 -21.48
C GLU A 188 8.20 0.81 -21.91
N LEU A 189 7.55 1.23 -23.00
CA LEU A 189 7.60 2.61 -23.48
C LEU A 189 6.93 3.58 -22.49
N HIS A 190 5.81 3.22 -21.89
CA HIS A 190 5.19 4.01 -20.82
C HIS A 190 6.13 4.15 -19.62
N LEU A 191 6.83 3.09 -19.19
CA LEU A 191 7.81 3.18 -18.11
C LEU A 191 9.00 4.10 -18.48
N ASP A 192 9.48 4.04 -19.73
CA ASP A 192 10.52 4.96 -20.23
C ASP A 192 10.09 6.42 -20.17
N TYR A 193 8.86 6.72 -20.58
CA TYR A 193 8.33 8.07 -20.54
C TYR A 193 8.07 8.54 -19.11
N PHE A 194 7.63 7.65 -18.22
CA PHE A 194 7.52 7.96 -16.79
C PHE A 194 8.86 8.44 -16.22
N GLU A 195 9.94 7.69 -16.48
CA GLU A 195 11.29 8.07 -16.06
C GLU A 195 11.75 9.40 -16.70
N LYS A 196 11.50 9.59 -18.01
CA LYS A 196 11.81 10.86 -18.69
C LYS A 196 11.08 12.04 -18.06
N LEU A 197 9.81 11.89 -17.66
CA LEU A 197 9.03 12.92 -16.98
C LEU A 197 9.61 13.23 -15.60
N MET A 198 9.96 12.22 -14.80
CA MET A 198 10.65 12.42 -13.52
C MET A 198 11.94 13.23 -13.68
N ASN A 199 12.72 12.92 -14.72
CA ASN A 199 13.97 13.60 -15.03
C ASN A 199 13.78 15.08 -15.42
N GLN A 200 12.61 15.49 -15.93
CA GLN A 200 12.33 16.91 -16.21
C GLN A 200 12.26 17.77 -14.94
N HIS A 201 12.09 17.16 -13.77
CA HIS A 201 11.94 17.84 -12.47
C HIS A 201 12.91 17.32 -11.40
N ASN A 202 13.89 16.50 -11.78
CA ASN A 202 14.86 15.91 -10.87
C ASN A 202 14.21 15.19 -9.67
N LEU A 203 13.14 14.42 -9.90
CA LEU A 203 12.37 13.77 -8.82
C LEU A 203 13.14 12.63 -8.12
N GLY A 204 14.34 12.27 -8.61
CA GLY A 204 15.19 11.24 -8.03
C GLY A 204 15.28 10.01 -8.91
N SER A 205 15.69 8.88 -8.33
CA SER A 205 15.74 7.58 -9.00
C SER A 205 14.33 7.06 -9.31
N PHE A 206 14.25 6.13 -10.24
CA PHE A 206 13.00 5.41 -10.52
C PHE A 206 12.43 4.77 -9.23
N PRO A 207 11.10 4.82 -8.99
CA PRO A 207 10.53 4.29 -7.76
C PRO A 207 10.65 2.78 -7.63
N ASN A 208 10.74 2.30 -6.39
CA ASN A 208 10.81 0.86 -6.08
C ASN A 208 9.42 0.24 -5.80
N SER A 209 8.36 1.04 -5.87
CA SER A 209 6.99 0.64 -5.55
C SER A 209 6.02 1.03 -6.67
N PHE A 210 4.96 0.24 -6.81
CA PHE A 210 3.95 0.36 -7.85
C PHE A 210 2.54 0.15 -7.31
N VAL A 211 1.61 1.01 -7.75
CA VAL A 211 0.17 0.80 -7.58
C VAL A 211 -0.46 0.75 -8.97
N PRO A 212 -1.10 -0.36 -9.37
CA PRO A 212 -1.75 -0.44 -10.68
C PRO A 212 -2.91 0.56 -10.77
N THR A 213 -2.99 1.30 -11.87
CA THR A 213 -4.10 2.21 -12.17
C THR A 213 -5.42 1.47 -12.15
N ALA A 214 -6.42 2.09 -11.52
CA ALA A 214 -7.73 1.47 -11.28
C ALA A 214 -7.69 0.09 -10.60
N PHE A 215 -6.58 -0.24 -9.94
CA PHE A 215 -6.31 -1.56 -9.39
C PHE A 215 -6.42 -2.70 -10.40
N ARG A 216 -6.22 -2.42 -11.70
CA ARG A 216 -6.21 -3.46 -12.74
C ARG A 216 -4.85 -4.11 -12.80
N HIS A 217 -4.81 -5.37 -12.39
CA HIS A 217 -3.59 -6.16 -12.36
C HIS A 217 -3.91 -7.65 -12.52
N SER A 218 -2.91 -8.41 -12.96
CA SER A 218 -2.96 -9.86 -13.08
C SER A 218 -1.74 -10.44 -12.40
N PHE A 219 -1.94 -11.40 -11.51
CA PHE A 219 -0.86 -12.09 -10.83
C PHE A 219 -0.24 -13.14 -11.76
N GLY A 220 1.00 -12.90 -12.19
CA GLY A 220 1.68 -13.65 -13.22
C GLY A 220 1.25 -13.26 -14.64
N PRO A 221 1.74 -13.98 -15.66
CA PRO A 221 1.42 -13.67 -17.05
C PRO A 221 -0.09 -13.74 -17.32
N SER A 222 -0.59 -12.74 -18.03
CA SER A 222 -1.96 -12.74 -18.59
C SER A 222 -2.06 -13.68 -19.79
N GLU A 223 -3.28 -14.02 -20.20
CA GLU A 223 -3.51 -14.96 -21.31
C GLU A 223 -2.73 -14.56 -22.58
N GLY A 224 -2.07 -15.52 -23.23
CA GLY A 224 -1.28 -15.26 -24.44
C GLY A 224 0.00 -14.44 -24.23
N ARG A 225 0.40 -14.15 -22.99
CA ARG A 225 1.69 -13.51 -22.66
C ARG A 225 2.66 -14.51 -22.03
N ASN A 226 3.94 -14.33 -22.31
CA ASN A 226 5.01 -15.15 -21.74
C ASN A 226 5.59 -14.58 -20.44
N ILE A 227 5.40 -13.27 -20.21
CA ILE A 227 5.91 -12.56 -19.03
C ILE A 227 4.77 -11.82 -18.32
N SER A 228 4.92 -11.61 -17.01
CA SER A 228 3.98 -10.82 -16.22
C SER A 228 4.32 -9.33 -16.25
N LEU A 229 3.35 -8.48 -15.86
CA LEU A 229 3.64 -7.06 -15.64
C LEU A 229 4.67 -6.91 -14.52
N ALA A 230 4.58 -7.69 -13.45
CA ALA A 230 5.54 -7.66 -12.36
C ALA A 230 6.97 -7.96 -12.83
N GLU A 231 7.16 -8.88 -13.78
CA GLU A 231 8.48 -9.16 -14.35
C GLU A 231 9.07 -7.96 -15.13
N ILE A 232 8.23 -7.18 -15.83
CA ILE A 232 8.67 -5.95 -16.49
C ILE A 232 9.05 -4.89 -15.45
N LEU A 233 8.25 -4.77 -14.38
CA LEU A 233 8.48 -3.83 -13.28
C LEU A 233 9.74 -4.17 -12.48
N GLU A 234 10.01 -5.46 -12.23
CA GLU A 234 11.20 -5.96 -11.54
C GLU A 234 12.49 -5.52 -12.23
N LYS A 235 12.54 -5.60 -13.56
CA LYS A 235 13.67 -5.13 -14.39
C LYS A 235 13.94 -3.62 -14.25
N ARG A 236 12.98 -2.85 -13.73
CA ARG A 236 13.11 -1.42 -13.42
C ARG A 236 13.41 -1.14 -11.94
N GLY A 237 13.63 -2.17 -11.14
CA GLY A 237 13.93 -2.06 -9.72
C GLY A 237 12.69 -1.97 -8.81
N ILE A 238 11.49 -2.21 -9.33
CA ILE A 238 10.28 -2.30 -8.50
C ILE A 238 10.29 -3.64 -7.77
N THR A 239 10.17 -3.58 -6.45
CA THR A 239 10.16 -4.75 -5.57
C THR A 239 8.82 -4.95 -4.88
N TYR A 240 7.91 -4.00 -5.03
CA TYR A 240 6.68 -3.92 -4.24
C TYR A 240 5.47 -3.44 -5.08
N ILE A 241 4.40 -4.23 -5.10
CA ILE A 241 3.10 -3.90 -5.70
C ILE A 241 2.02 -3.88 -4.61
N ASN A 242 1.19 -2.83 -4.58
CA ASN A 242 0.06 -2.71 -3.65
C ASN A 242 -1.25 -2.69 -4.45
N SER A 243 -2.08 -3.72 -4.28
CA SER A 243 -3.30 -3.91 -5.08
C SER A 243 -4.27 -4.89 -4.40
N PRO A 244 -5.60 -4.69 -4.46
CA PRO A 244 -6.56 -5.55 -3.80
C PRO A 244 -6.63 -6.92 -4.49
N PHE A 245 -6.54 -8.00 -3.73
CA PHE A 245 -6.56 -9.35 -4.30
C PHE A 245 -7.94 -9.75 -4.81
N GLU A 246 -9.03 -9.26 -4.21
CA GLU A 246 -10.40 -9.57 -4.62
C GLU A 246 -10.67 -9.23 -6.09
N GLY A 247 -10.10 -8.12 -6.58
CA GLY A 247 -10.28 -7.66 -7.96
C GLY A 247 -9.15 -8.06 -8.92
N MET A 248 -8.12 -8.74 -8.42
CA MET A 248 -6.93 -9.10 -9.19
C MET A 248 -7.18 -10.37 -10.00
N TYR A 249 -6.76 -10.36 -11.26
CA TYR A 249 -6.82 -11.54 -12.11
C TYR A 249 -5.75 -12.56 -11.72
N ASN A 250 -6.03 -13.85 -11.91
CA ASN A 250 -5.16 -14.95 -11.51
C ASN A 250 -4.81 -14.97 -10.01
N ASN A 251 -5.68 -14.42 -9.15
CA ASN A 251 -5.44 -14.33 -7.71
C ASN A 251 -5.35 -15.70 -7.01
N GLU A 252 -5.78 -16.78 -7.66
CA GLU A 252 -5.61 -18.15 -7.17
C GLU A 252 -4.15 -18.60 -7.06
N ARG A 253 -3.22 -17.87 -7.70
CA ARG A 253 -1.77 -18.17 -7.70
C ARG A 253 -1.03 -17.58 -6.49
N ILE A 254 -1.72 -16.74 -5.72
CA ILE A 254 -1.16 -16.03 -4.58
C ILE A 254 -0.82 -17.05 -3.47
N GLN A 255 0.40 -16.95 -2.94
CA GLN A 255 0.96 -17.97 -2.06
C GLN A 255 0.60 -17.77 -0.57
N HIS A 256 0.32 -16.53 -0.17
CA HIS A 256 -0.04 -16.20 1.21
C HIS A 256 -1.26 -15.27 1.22
N GLU A 257 -2.07 -15.36 2.27
CA GLU A 257 -3.35 -14.64 2.37
C GLU A 257 -3.23 -13.13 2.13
N LEU A 258 -2.15 -12.50 2.62
CA LEU A 258 -1.96 -11.04 2.56
C LEU A 258 -0.89 -10.61 1.56
N PHE A 259 -0.13 -11.55 0.98
CA PHE A 259 0.88 -11.23 -0.02
C PHE A 259 1.24 -12.43 -0.89
N GLY A 260 1.79 -12.17 -2.07
CA GLY A 260 2.42 -13.17 -2.93
C GLY A 260 3.67 -12.62 -3.60
N PHE A 261 4.42 -13.49 -4.27
CA PHE A 261 5.52 -13.09 -5.14
C PHE A 261 5.15 -13.36 -6.60
N ASP A 262 5.08 -12.30 -7.40
CA ASP A 262 4.94 -12.38 -8.86
C ASP A 262 6.28 -11.96 -9.48
N ALA A 263 6.94 -12.90 -10.17
CA ALA A 263 8.27 -12.69 -10.75
C ALA A 263 9.31 -12.09 -9.80
N GLY A 264 9.25 -12.44 -8.50
CA GLY A 264 10.16 -11.93 -7.47
C GLY A 264 9.74 -10.60 -6.83
N VAL A 265 8.66 -9.97 -7.31
CA VAL A 265 8.08 -8.74 -6.76
C VAL A 265 7.02 -9.09 -5.71
N MET A 266 7.15 -8.53 -4.51
CA MET A 266 6.15 -8.75 -3.45
C MET A 266 4.88 -7.96 -3.78
N THR A 267 3.78 -8.67 -4.00
CA THR A 267 2.46 -8.09 -4.27
C THR A 267 1.59 -8.30 -3.04
N ILE A 268 1.03 -7.21 -2.50
CA ILE A 268 0.35 -7.20 -1.20
C ILE A 268 -1.13 -6.91 -1.38
N ASP A 269 -1.96 -7.65 -0.64
CA ASP A 269 -3.38 -7.36 -0.56
C ASP A 269 -3.59 -6.08 0.24
N ARG A 270 -4.04 -5.03 -0.45
CA ARG A 270 -4.37 -3.77 0.23
C ARG A 270 -5.75 -3.78 0.88
N GLY A 271 -6.61 -4.74 0.51
CA GLY A 271 -8.03 -4.71 0.89
C GLY A 271 -8.80 -3.58 0.21
N SER A 272 -9.84 -3.09 0.87
CA SER A 272 -10.72 -2.04 0.33
C SER A 272 -10.47 -0.69 1.01
N ASP A 273 -10.48 0.38 0.23
CA ASP A 273 -10.40 1.75 0.74
C ASP A 273 -11.72 2.16 1.41
N GLU A 274 -11.64 3.04 2.42
CA GLU A 274 -12.84 3.56 3.11
C GLU A 274 -13.70 4.43 2.19
N PHE A 275 -13.04 5.23 1.36
CA PHE A 275 -13.68 6.26 0.57
C PHE A 275 -13.72 5.91 -0.92
N PRO A 276 -14.81 6.25 -1.61
CA PRO A 276 -14.76 6.47 -3.04
C PRO A 276 -13.68 7.49 -3.42
N TRP A 277 -13.13 7.32 -4.64
CA TRP A 277 -12.02 8.11 -5.13
C TRP A 277 -12.27 9.62 -5.17
N ASP A 278 -13.54 10.05 -5.29
CA ASP A 278 -13.97 11.44 -5.41
C ASP A 278 -14.37 12.09 -4.07
N THR A 279 -14.19 11.40 -2.95
CA THR A 279 -14.54 11.95 -1.63
C THR A 279 -13.60 13.09 -1.23
N PHE A 280 -14.14 14.28 -0.95
CA PHE A 280 -13.39 15.50 -0.68
C PHE A 280 -14.15 16.47 0.26
N PRO A 281 -13.62 16.78 1.46
CA PRO A 281 -12.54 16.10 2.18
C PRO A 281 -12.98 14.73 2.71
N GLY A 282 -12.01 13.84 2.97
CA GLY A 282 -12.25 12.60 3.71
C GLY A 282 -12.32 12.83 5.22
N ASN A 283 -13.04 11.98 5.93
CA ASN A 283 -13.10 11.97 7.39
C ASN A 283 -13.02 10.53 7.91
N PRO A 284 -11.81 9.99 8.14
CA PRO A 284 -11.62 8.57 8.40
C PRO A 284 -12.30 8.12 9.69
N SER A 285 -12.99 6.99 9.63
CA SER A 285 -13.82 6.50 10.72
C SER A 285 -13.91 4.98 10.81
N MET A 286 -13.68 4.26 9.72
CA MET A 286 -13.76 2.80 9.72
C MET A 286 -12.53 2.19 10.39
N GLU A 287 -12.65 1.05 11.05
CA GLU A 287 -11.49 0.37 11.61
C GLU A 287 -10.66 -0.29 10.50
N LEU A 288 -9.33 -0.11 10.53
CA LEU A 288 -8.43 -0.81 9.64
C LEU A 288 -8.33 -2.27 10.06
N THR A 289 -8.60 -3.17 9.11
CA THR A 289 -8.53 -4.62 9.32
C THR A 289 -7.37 -5.27 8.56
N GLY A 290 -6.81 -4.56 7.57
CA GLY A 290 -5.74 -5.04 6.69
C GLY A 290 -4.42 -4.29 6.86
N PRO A 291 -3.40 -4.68 6.08
CA PRO A 291 -2.05 -4.12 6.17
C PRO A 291 -1.91 -2.75 5.46
N THR A 292 -2.93 -2.29 4.74
CA THR A 292 -2.88 -1.00 4.02
C THR A 292 -4.00 -0.09 4.48
N CYS A 293 -3.66 1.17 4.75
CA CYS A 293 -4.61 2.28 4.79
C CYS A 293 -4.55 2.98 3.43
N GLY A 294 -5.41 2.52 2.51
CA GLY A 294 -5.51 3.07 1.17
C GLY A 294 -6.48 4.24 1.13
N MET A 295 -6.10 5.28 0.38
CA MET A 295 -6.92 6.46 0.15
C MET A 295 -6.56 7.08 -1.19
N HIS A 296 -7.43 7.96 -1.68
CA HIS A 296 -7.15 8.77 -2.86
C HIS A 296 -6.73 10.17 -2.40
N TRP A 297 -5.87 10.82 -3.18
CA TRP A 297 -5.35 12.15 -2.87
C TRP A 297 -6.41 13.17 -2.40
N PRO A 298 -7.59 13.34 -3.03
CA PRO A 298 -8.60 14.29 -2.55
C PRO A 298 -9.11 13.99 -1.13
N ASN A 299 -9.04 12.75 -0.64
CA ASN A 299 -9.49 12.41 0.72
C ASN A 299 -8.67 13.14 1.80
N MET A 300 -7.45 13.58 1.47
CA MET A 300 -6.55 14.30 2.37
C MET A 300 -6.56 15.81 2.21
N LEU A 301 -7.37 16.36 1.30
CA LEU A 301 -7.30 17.76 0.94
C LEU A 301 -8.49 18.56 1.46
N HIS A 302 -8.27 19.84 1.71
CA HIS A 302 -9.31 20.80 2.06
C HIS A 302 -9.71 21.65 0.83
N PRO A 303 -10.98 22.11 0.71
CA PRO A 303 -11.42 23.03 -0.34
C PRO A 303 -10.56 24.31 -0.45
N ASN A 304 -10.13 24.84 0.70
CA ASN A 304 -9.09 25.85 0.81
C ASN A 304 -7.73 25.19 1.13
N PRO A 305 -6.74 25.21 0.22
CA PRO A 305 -5.43 24.55 0.42
C PRO A 305 -4.66 25.00 1.66
N GLU A 306 -4.79 26.26 2.09
CA GLU A 306 -4.15 26.79 3.30
C GLU A 306 -4.63 26.11 4.59
N ARG A 307 -5.72 25.34 4.50
CA ARG A 307 -6.32 24.59 5.60
C ARG A 307 -6.19 23.08 5.43
N ASN A 308 -5.32 22.62 4.52
CA ASN A 308 -5.05 21.18 4.36
C ASN A 308 -4.61 20.52 5.69
N SER A 309 -3.87 21.25 6.54
CA SER A 309 -3.45 20.79 7.86
C SER A 309 -4.63 20.37 8.77
N GLU A 310 -5.82 20.94 8.61
CA GLU A 310 -7.00 20.51 9.37
C GLU A 310 -7.47 19.11 8.97
N VAL A 311 -7.35 18.75 7.70
CA VAL A 311 -7.70 17.41 7.20
C VAL A 311 -6.58 16.43 7.54
N VAL A 312 -5.31 16.84 7.40
CA VAL A 312 -4.15 16.05 7.84
C VAL A 312 -4.27 15.71 9.33
N GLN A 313 -4.63 16.65 10.19
CA GLN A 313 -4.78 16.38 11.62
C GLN A 313 -5.86 15.33 11.93
N LYS A 314 -6.94 15.27 11.14
CA LYS A 314 -7.96 14.20 11.28
C LYS A 314 -7.37 12.83 10.98
N TRP A 315 -6.60 12.72 9.91
CA TRP A 315 -5.87 11.49 9.56
C TRP A 315 -4.82 11.12 10.61
N VAL A 316 -4.07 12.09 11.13
CA VAL A 316 -3.11 11.87 12.24
C VAL A 316 -3.82 11.32 13.46
N ASN A 317 -4.92 11.96 13.89
CA ASN A 317 -5.69 11.53 15.06
C ASN A 317 -6.28 10.13 14.89
N TYR A 318 -6.67 9.78 13.68
CA TYR A 318 -7.20 8.47 13.34
C TYR A 318 -6.10 7.37 13.28
N LEU A 319 -4.94 7.66 12.67
CA LEU A 319 -3.87 6.67 12.46
C LEU A 319 -2.96 6.48 13.68
N LYS A 320 -2.66 7.55 14.42
CA LYS A 320 -1.73 7.52 15.56
C LYS A 320 -2.05 6.45 16.61
N PRO A 321 -3.33 6.22 17.01
CA PRO A 321 -3.69 5.18 17.98
C PRO A 321 -3.30 3.75 17.55
N TYR A 322 -3.15 3.46 16.25
CA TYR A 322 -2.75 2.13 15.78
C TYR A 322 -1.32 1.76 16.22
N ASN A 323 -0.45 2.74 16.48
CA ASN A 323 0.87 2.48 17.07
C ASN A 323 0.80 2.01 18.54
N GLU A 324 -0.30 2.30 19.23
CA GLU A 324 -0.53 1.94 20.63
C GLU A 324 -1.28 0.60 20.77
N LYS A 325 -1.95 0.13 19.71
CA LYS A 325 -2.55 -1.21 19.67
C LYS A 325 -1.46 -2.28 19.81
N GLN A 326 -1.77 -3.37 20.50
CA GLN A 326 -0.80 -4.46 20.75
C GLN A 326 -0.52 -5.29 19.49
N ASP A 327 -1.44 -5.30 18.54
CA ASP A 327 -1.51 -6.16 17.36
C ASP A 327 -1.35 -5.40 16.03
N MET A 328 -1.16 -4.09 16.07
CA MET A 328 -0.94 -3.25 14.88
C MET A 328 0.21 -2.27 15.08
N MET A 329 0.77 -1.75 14.00
CA MET A 329 1.73 -0.65 14.02
C MET A 329 1.69 0.10 12.69
N LEU A 330 2.03 1.39 12.69
CA LEU A 330 2.33 2.10 11.45
C LEU A 330 3.74 1.74 11.00
N ALA A 331 3.89 1.36 9.72
CA ALA A 331 5.20 1.09 9.15
C ALA A 331 5.93 2.41 8.86
N PRO A 332 7.21 2.55 9.25
CA PRO A 332 7.95 3.79 9.01
C PRO A 332 8.25 4.01 7.52
N ASP A 333 8.37 2.96 6.72
CA ASP A 333 8.56 2.98 5.29
C ASP A 333 8.16 1.64 4.65
N SER A 334 8.11 1.60 3.31
CA SER A 334 7.73 0.40 2.55
C SER A 334 8.66 -0.80 2.75
N VAL A 335 9.93 -0.61 3.10
CA VAL A 335 10.86 -1.73 3.34
C VAL A 335 10.58 -2.36 4.70
N ALA A 336 10.41 -1.53 5.74
CA ALA A 336 9.99 -1.98 7.05
C ALA A 336 8.60 -2.64 7.00
N PHE A 337 7.69 -2.08 6.22
CA PHE A 337 6.38 -2.66 5.95
C PHE A 337 6.46 -4.10 5.41
N GLN A 338 7.16 -4.31 4.28
CA GLN A 338 7.30 -5.62 3.65
C GLN A 338 7.91 -6.66 4.61
N ASN A 339 9.00 -6.29 5.32
CA ASN A 339 9.63 -7.19 6.27
C ASN A 339 8.71 -7.55 7.44
N GLN A 340 8.04 -6.55 8.02
CA GLN A 340 7.15 -6.77 9.15
C GLN A 340 5.92 -7.60 8.74
N LEU A 341 5.38 -7.42 7.53
CA LEU A 341 4.22 -8.19 7.04
C LEU A 341 4.59 -9.65 6.86
N VAL A 342 5.74 -9.92 6.22
CA VAL A 342 6.30 -11.27 6.11
C VAL A 342 6.44 -11.91 7.48
N HIS A 343 6.98 -11.18 8.46
CA HIS A 343 7.09 -11.70 9.82
C HIS A 343 5.73 -11.98 10.45
N GLN A 344 4.77 -11.06 10.33
CA GLN A 344 3.43 -11.22 10.89
C GLN A 344 2.74 -12.47 10.34
N THR A 345 2.95 -12.77 9.06
CA THR A 345 2.30 -13.91 8.38
C THR A 345 3.04 -15.22 8.61
N LEU A 346 4.38 -15.23 8.62
CA LEU A 346 5.17 -16.47 8.54
C LEU A 346 6.04 -16.78 9.77
N THR A 347 6.39 -15.77 10.58
CA THR A 347 7.24 -15.99 11.76
C THR A 347 6.41 -16.55 12.91
N LYS A 348 6.87 -17.66 13.49
CA LYS A 348 6.16 -18.30 14.61
C LYS A 348 6.75 -17.86 15.93
N THR A 349 5.88 -17.63 16.91
CA THR A 349 6.28 -17.34 18.29
C THR A 349 5.74 -18.39 19.25
N GLN A 350 6.53 -18.76 20.25
CA GLN A 350 6.11 -19.69 21.30
C GLN A 350 6.62 -19.23 22.66
N LEU A 351 5.71 -19.07 23.62
CA LEU A 351 6.04 -18.82 25.01
C LEU A 351 6.43 -20.13 25.70
N LYS A 352 7.60 -20.16 26.35
CA LYS A 352 8.07 -21.29 27.17
C LYS A 352 8.65 -20.79 28.49
N ARG A 353 7.95 -21.01 29.61
CA ARG A 353 8.34 -20.60 30.96
C ARG A 353 8.77 -19.12 31.03
N ASN A 354 10.07 -18.86 30.98
CA ASN A 354 10.71 -17.53 31.03
C ASN A 354 11.38 -17.14 29.70
N SER A 355 10.98 -17.76 28.59
CA SER A 355 11.56 -17.50 27.28
C SER A 355 10.51 -17.39 26.19
N ILE A 356 10.80 -16.56 25.19
CA ILE A 356 10.05 -16.42 23.94
C ILE A 356 10.90 -17.03 22.84
N LYS A 357 10.42 -18.10 22.23
CA LYS A 357 11.04 -18.69 21.04
C LYS A 357 10.46 -18.02 19.80
N ILE A 358 11.34 -17.62 18.88
CA ILE A 358 10.95 -17.06 17.59
C ILE A 358 11.57 -17.95 16.50
N ASP A 359 10.75 -18.38 15.54
CA ASP A 359 11.13 -19.28 14.45
C ASP A 359 10.91 -18.58 13.10
N PHE A 360 12.01 -18.36 12.39
CA PHE A 360 12.11 -17.67 11.10
C PHE A 360 12.24 -18.66 9.92
N THR A 361 12.05 -19.96 10.15
CA THR A 361 12.30 -20.98 9.12
C THR A 361 11.51 -20.74 7.83
N GLU A 362 10.28 -20.24 7.90
CA GLU A 362 9.46 -19.97 6.72
C GLU A 362 9.82 -18.64 6.03
N THR A 363 10.22 -17.61 6.79
CA THR A 363 10.64 -16.33 6.20
C THR A 363 11.94 -16.47 5.40
N ASP A 364 12.84 -17.37 5.82
CA ASP A 364 14.12 -17.62 5.14
C ASP A 364 13.98 -18.35 3.80
N LYS A 365 12.81 -18.90 3.51
CA LYS A 365 12.53 -19.53 2.21
C LYS A 365 12.10 -18.53 1.15
N LEU A 366 11.79 -17.29 1.55
CA LEU A 366 11.30 -16.27 0.63
C LEU A 366 12.39 -15.74 -0.29
N PRO A 367 12.04 -15.34 -1.52
CA PRO A 367 12.99 -14.75 -2.45
C PRO A 367 13.46 -13.37 -1.99
N SER A 368 14.55 -12.89 -2.59
CA SER A 368 15.04 -11.50 -2.49
C SER A 368 15.39 -11.02 -1.07
N GLY A 369 15.46 -11.94 -0.09
CA GLY A 369 15.79 -11.61 1.30
C GLY A 369 14.70 -10.82 2.03
N VAL A 370 13.46 -10.77 1.54
CA VAL A 370 12.36 -10.14 2.28
C VAL A 370 12.07 -10.97 3.55
N GLY A 371 11.92 -10.32 4.70
CA GLY A 371 11.85 -10.99 6.01
C GLY A 371 13.21 -11.21 6.66
N MET A 372 14.30 -10.70 6.06
CA MET A 372 15.62 -10.66 6.67
C MET A 372 15.92 -9.38 7.46
N GLY A 373 15.02 -8.40 7.38
CA GLY A 373 15.10 -7.13 8.07
C GLY A 373 14.86 -7.24 9.58
N GLU A 374 14.40 -6.12 10.14
CA GLU A 374 14.10 -6.01 11.55
C GLU A 374 12.67 -6.50 11.82
N LEU A 375 12.51 -7.20 12.94
CA LEU A 375 11.22 -7.66 13.45
C LEU A 375 10.82 -6.76 14.61
N THR A 376 9.63 -6.17 14.54
CA THR A 376 8.98 -5.57 15.71
C THR A 376 8.18 -6.64 16.44
N LEU A 377 8.41 -6.76 17.75
CA LEU A 377 7.67 -7.64 18.64
C LEU A 377 7.01 -6.80 19.74
N LYS A 378 5.69 -6.93 19.88
CA LYS A 378 4.92 -6.28 20.94
C LYS A 378 4.62 -7.27 22.06
N ILE A 379 4.95 -6.90 23.30
CA ILE A 379 4.80 -7.77 24.47
C ILE A 379 4.02 -7.04 25.54
N VAL A 380 2.90 -7.63 25.97
CA VAL A 380 2.06 -7.09 27.05
C VAL A 380 2.31 -7.90 28.32
N THR A 381 2.65 -7.22 29.42
CA THR A 381 2.85 -7.82 30.74
C THR A 381 2.09 -7.08 31.83
N ASP A 382 1.75 -7.77 32.92
CA ASP A 382 1.12 -7.16 34.10
C ASP A 382 2.14 -6.51 35.06
N LYS A 383 3.44 -6.78 34.88
CA LYS A 383 4.53 -6.27 35.72
C LYS A 383 5.72 -5.82 34.88
N PRO A 384 6.54 -4.89 35.38
CA PRO A 384 7.80 -4.54 34.71
C PRO A 384 8.65 -5.78 34.47
N THR A 385 9.11 -5.94 33.23
CA THR A 385 9.84 -7.10 32.74
C THR A 385 11.06 -6.63 31.95
N GLN A 386 12.18 -7.34 32.14
CA GLN A 386 13.41 -7.15 31.37
C GLN A 386 13.52 -8.24 30.31
N PHE A 387 14.02 -7.89 29.13
CA PHE A 387 14.22 -8.81 28.01
C PHE A 387 15.70 -8.88 27.65
N LYS A 388 16.22 -10.09 27.47
CA LYS A 388 17.61 -10.35 27.09
C LYS A 388 17.67 -11.47 26.07
N SER A 389 18.69 -11.46 25.23
CA SER A 389 18.87 -12.50 24.22
C SER A 389 20.33 -12.58 23.79
N GLU A 390 20.81 -13.80 23.58
CA GLU A 390 22.12 -14.07 22.99
C GLU A 390 22.04 -14.35 21.47
N ASP A 391 20.89 -14.80 20.98
CA ASP A 391 20.71 -15.23 19.58
C ASP A 391 20.18 -14.13 18.65
N ILE A 392 19.49 -13.14 19.21
CA ILE A 392 18.92 -11.97 18.51
C ILE A 392 19.29 -10.68 19.23
N LYS A 393 19.63 -9.63 18.48
CA LYS A 393 19.95 -8.31 19.04
C LYS A 393 18.65 -7.52 19.26
N ILE A 394 18.41 -7.09 20.49
CA ILE A 394 17.37 -6.10 20.80
C ILE A 394 17.98 -4.73 20.48
N LYS A 395 17.59 -4.11 19.36
CA LYS A 395 18.11 -2.80 18.93
C LYS A 395 17.51 -1.65 19.73
N SER A 396 16.24 -1.74 20.04
CA SER A 396 15.54 -0.77 20.88
C SER A 396 14.43 -1.45 21.67
N GLN A 397 14.08 -0.83 22.79
CA GLN A 397 12.97 -1.22 23.64
C GLN A 397 12.27 0.05 24.10
N THR A 398 11.02 0.23 23.72
CA THR A 398 10.17 1.29 24.26
C THR A 398 9.09 0.67 25.15
N LEU A 399 8.69 1.42 26.18
CA LEU A 399 7.69 0.99 27.16
C LEU A 399 6.58 2.02 27.24
N GLN A 400 5.35 1.57 27.02
CA GLN A 400 4.15 2.32 27.33
C GLN A 400 3.55 1.80 28.64
N ARG A 401 3.23 2.72 29.56
CA ARG A 401 2.68 2.39 30.88
C ARG A 401 1.21 2.76 30.93
N GLY A 402 0.37 1.79 31.29
CA GLY A 402 -1.04 1.99 31.61
C GLY A 402 -1.46 1.04 32.72
N SER A 403 -2.66 0.46 32.61
CA SER A 403 -3.08 -0.67 33.47
C SER A 403 -2.21 -1.93 33.26
N LYS A 404 -1.49 -1.99 32.13
CA LYS A 404 -0.48 -2.99 31.77
C LYS A 404 0.76 -2.31 31.19
N PHE A 405 1.83 -3.08 31.05
CA PHE A 405 3.08 -2.67 30.40
C PHE A 405 3.10 -3.21 28.98
N LEU A 406 3.15 -2.32 27.98
CA LEU A 406 3.33 -2.69 26.58
C LEU A 406 4.75 -2.35 26.16
N TYR A 407 5.52 -3.39 25.83
CA TYR A 407 6.88 -3.28 25.32
C TYR A 407 6.87 -3.41 23.80
N ASN A 408 7.55 -2.50 23.11
CA ASN A 408 7.87 -2.64 21.69
C ASN A 408 9.37 -2.94 21.58
N LEU A 409 9.70 -4.14 21.11
CA LEU A 409 11.08 -4.55 20.87
C LEU A 409 11.37 -4.52 19.38
N ILE A 410 12.37 -3.76 18.95
CA ILE A 410 12.91 -3.87 17.59
C ILE A 410 14.06 -4.87 17.63
N LEU A 411 13.91 -5.97 16.90
CA LEU A 411 14.78 -7.12 16.94
C LEU A 411 15.54 -7.25 15.62
N LYS A 412 16.86 -7.42 15.68
CA LYS A 412 17.70 -7.74 14.53
C LYS A 412 18.33 -9.11 14.70
N ARG A 413 17.92 -10.04 13.84
CA ARG A 413 18.41 -11.42 13.83
C ARG A 413 19.90 -11.47 13.55
N LYS A 414 20.63 -12.34 14.26
CA LYS A 414 22.03 -12.64 13.92
C LYS A 414 22.06 -13.56 12.68
N ALA A 415 23.07 -13.41 11.84
CA ALA A 415 23.22 -14.22 10.64
C ALA A 415 23.20 -15.73 10.95
N GLY A 416 22.51 -16.51 10.12
CA GLY A 416 22.39 -17.97 10.24
C GLY A 416 21.51 -18.50 11.38
N LYS A 417 20.88 -17.63 12.19
CA LYS A 417 20.03 -18.04 13.31
C LYS A 417 18.56 -18.15 12.89
N LEU A 418 18.13 -19.35 12.49
CA LEU A 418 16.73 -19.62 12.14
C LEU A 418 15.78 -19.60 13.34
N LYS A 419 16.27 -19.99 14.51
CA LYS A 419 15.50 -20.04 15.76
C LYS A 419 16.26 -19.30 16.83
N VAL A 420 15.58 -18.40 17.53
CA VAL A 420 16.18 -17.55 18.56
C VAL A 420 15.33 -17.57 19.83
N ASN A 421 15.96 -17.24 20.95
CA ASN A 421 15.30 -17.17 22.25
C ASN A 421 15.50 -15.79 22.88
N ILE A 422 14.41 -15.20 23.37
CA ILE A 422 14.43 -14.03 24.24
C ILE A 422 14.07 -14.48 25.65
N ILE A 423 14.99 -14.35 26.58
CA ILE A 423 14.78 -14.63 28.00
C ILE A 423 14.16 -13.38 28.65
N PHE A 424 13.21 -13.58 29.55
CA PHE A 424 12.59 -12.49 30.29
C PHE A 424 12.45 -12.78 31.78
N ASP A 425 12.71 -11.75 32.58
CA ASP A 425 12.60 -11.78 34.02
C ASP A 425 11.75 -10.61 34.51
N SER A 426 10.91 -10.83 35.51
CA SER A 426 10.22 -9.70 36.14
C SER A 426 11.24 -8.92 36.95
N ALA A 427 11.27 -7.60 36.77
CA ALA A 427 12.05 -6.76 37.66
C ALA A 427 11.58 -7.00 39.11
N LYS A 428 12.54 -7.13 40.03
CA LYS A 428 12.26 -7.31 41.46
C LYS A 428 11.53 -6.10 42.02
#